data_AF-A0A5J5WW51-F1
#
_entry.id   AF-A0A5J5WW51-F1
#
_cell.length_a   1.000
_cell.length_b   1.000
_cell.length_c   1.000
_cell.angle_alpha   90.00
_cell.angle_beta   90.00
_cell.angle_gamma   90.00
#
_symmetry.space_group_name_H-M   'P 1'
#
loop_
_entity.id
_entity.type
_entity.pdbx_description
1 polymer ?
#
loop_
_entity_poly.entity_id
_entity_poly.type
_entity_poly.pdbx_seq_one_letter_code
_entity_poly.pdbx_strand_id
1 'polypeptide(L)'
;MLVMLGVDRLDMIKGIPQKILAFEKFLEENPNWRDKVVLLQIAVPTRTDVPEYQKLTSQVHEIVGRINGRFGSLTAVPIHHLDRSLDFHALCALYAVTDVALVTSLRDGMNLVSYEFVACQEAKKGVLILSEFAGAAQSLGAGAILVNPWNITEVAASIAQALNMSAEEREKRHQHNFHHVTKHTAQEWAEMFVSELNDTVVEAQLRTSKEPPELPQNDAVERYLRSGNRLLILGFNSTLTEPVDTSGNRSDQIREKNPNLHPELKEHLTALCNDKKTTIVVLSGSKSEVLDKNFAEYDMWLAAENGMFLHHTKGDWMTTMPEHLNMEWVDSLKHVFEYFTERTPRSEFEIRTTSLVWNYKYADVEFGRLQARDMLQHLWTGPISNASVDVVQGSRSVEVRPVGVTKGAAIDRILGEIVHNKSMTTPIDYVLCVGHFLGKDEDVYTFFEPELPSDANMAKCKPIDAPKLPTEKKAPSKLPATKSGPKSSQTKTPKPSPAPDKRTVNNHSSGSSWRASPEKVKEKEKMAWSVLDLKGDNYFSCAVGRKRTSARYLLGSSDDVVSFLSRLAKGT
;
A
#
# COMPACT_ATOMS: atom_id res chain seq x y z
N MET A 1 -20.65 42.68 -30.34
CA MET A 1 -19.29 42.56 -29.77
C MET A 1 -19.27 41.34 -28.89
N LEU A 2 -18.26 40.47 -29.00
CA LEU A 2 -18.11 39.27 -28.17
C LEU A 2 -17.28 39.61 -26.93
N VAL A 3 -17.67 39.09 -25.77
CA VAL A 3 -17.02 39.40 -24.49
C VAL A 3 -16.09 38.26 -24.07
N MET A 4 -14.81 38.56 -23.94
CA MET A 4 -13.82 37.67 -23.35
C MET A 4 -13.54 38.11 -21.91
N LEU A 5 -13.44 37.16 -20.98
CA LEU A 5 -13.30 37.46 -19.54
C LEU A 5 -12.08 36.77 -18.93
N GLY A 6 -11.29 37.54 -18.19
CA GLY A 6 -10.33 37.04 -17.21
C GLY A 6 -10.68 37.56 -15.82
N VAL A 7 -10.70 36.68 -14.82
CA VAL A 7 -10.94 37.03 -13.42
C VAL A 7 -9.86 36.39 -12.57
N ASP A 8 -8.96 37.20 -12.04
CA ASP A 8 -7.79 36.73 -11.31
C ASP A 8 -7.52 37.63 -10.11
N ARG A 9 -6.81 37.09 -9.11
CA ARG A 9 -6.06 37.94 -8.16
C ARG A 9 -4.78 38.40 -8.85
N LEU A 10 -4.35 39.63 -8.58
CA LEU A 10 -3.13 40.18 -9.17
C LEU A 10 -1.90 39.50 -8.55
N ASP A 11 -1.49 38.37 -9.12
CA ASP A 11 -0.46 37.48 -8.60
C ASP A 11 0.37 36.86 -9.74
N MET A 12 1.67 36.67 -9.51
CA MET A 12 2.62 36.11 -10.47
C MET A 12 2.15 34.76 -11.05
N ILE A 13 1.55 33.90 -10.23
CA ILE A 13 1.14 32.55 -10.68
C ILE A 13 -0.07 32.58 -11.62
N LYS A 14 -0.80 33.70 -11.71
CA LYS A 14 -2.02 33.83 -12.51
C LYS A 14 -1.78 34.13 -13.99
N GLY A 15 -0.55 34.42 -14.40
CA GLY A 15 -0.19 34.54 -15.82
C GLY A 15 -0.87 35.69 -16.56
N ILE A 16 -1.28 36.74 -15.85
CA ILE A 16 -2.01 37.88 -16.42
C ILE A 16 -1.22 38.55 -17.57
N PRO A 17 0.11 38.80 -17.47
CA PRO A 17 0.89 39.30 -18.61
C PRO A 17 0.85 38.37 -19.82
N GLN A 18 1.04 37.06 -19.63
CA GLN A 18 1.03 36.06 -20.71
C GLN A 18 -0.32 36.00 -21.42
N LYS A 19 -1.42 36.03 -20.65
CA LYS A 19 -2.79 36.08 -21.18
C LYS A 19 -3.02 37.30 -22.07
N ILE A 20 -2.58 38.47 -21.62
CA ILE A 20 -2.76 39.73 -22.34
C ILE A 20 -1.88 39.77 -23.61
N LEU A 21 -0.66 39.25 -23.54
CA LEU A 21 0.22 39.10 -24.72
C LEU A 21 -0.33 38.09 -25.74
N ALA A 22 -1.01 37.02 -25.30
CA ALA A 22 -1.70 36.09 -26.19
C ALA A 22 -2.91 36.75 -26.88
N PHE A 23 -3.62 37.64 -26.19
CA PHE A 23 -4.68 38.44 -26.80
C PHE A 23 -4.14 39.48 -27.79
N GLU A 24 -2.99 40.12 -27.52
CA GLU A 24 -2.30 40.93 -28.53
C GLU A 24 -1.97 40.13 -29.79
N LYS A 25 -1.29 38.98 -29.62
CA LYS A 25 -0.90 38.13 -30.74
C LYS A 25 -2.11 37.65 -31.55
N PHE A 26 -3.21 37.30 -30.89
CA PHE A 26 -4.48 36.99 -31.54
C PHE A 26 -5.00 38.17 -32.40
N LEU A 27 -4.93 39.42 -31.91
CA LEU A 27 -5.33 40.62 -32.66
C LEU A 27 -4.36 40.98 -33.80
N GLU A 28 -3.08 40.60 -33.71
CA GLU A 28 -2.12 40.67 -34.82
C GLU A 28 -2.50 39.69 -35.94
N GLU A 29 -2.61 38.41 -35.59
CA GLU A 29 -2.84 37.30 -36.53
C GLU A 29 -4.27 37.29 -37.11
N ASN A 30 -5.25 37.88 -36.41
CA ASN A 30 -6.65 37.91 -36.83
C ASN A 30 -7.21 39.35 -36.91
N PRO A 31 -6.79 40.18 -37.90
CA PRO A 31 -7.28 41.56 -38.04
C PRO A 31 -8.81 41.67 -38.13
N ASN A 32 -9.48 40.64 -38.65
CA ASN A 32 -10.93 40.56 -38.81
C ASN A 32 -11.72 40.60 -37.50
N TRP A 33 -11.09 40.38 -36.33
CA TRP A 33 -11.72 40.44 -35.01
C TRP A 33 -11.54 41.76 -34.27
N ARG A 34 -10.73 42.69 -34.79
CA ARG A 34 -10.60 44.06 -34.25
C ARG A 34 -11.96 44.77 -34.26
N ASP A 35 -12.19 45.60 -33.24
CA ASP A 35 -13.47 46.25 -32.91
C ASP A 35 -14.69 45.31 -32.66
N LYS A 36 -14.55 43.98 -32.84
CA LYS A 36 -15.62 42.99 -32.66
C LYS A 36 -15.51 42.18 -31.37
N VAL A 37 -14.33 42.04 -30.79
CA VAL A 37 -14.09 41.39 -29.50
C VAL A 37 -13.56 42.38 -28.47
N VAL A 38 -13.77 42.09 -27.19
CA VAL A 38 -13.23 42.85 -26.07
C VAL A 38 -12.78 41.92 -24.95
N LEU A 39 -11.60 42.16 -24.38
CA LEU A 39 -11.10 41.47 -23.20
C LEU A 39 -11.36 42.31 -21.95
N LEU A 40 -12.22 41.80 -21.07
CA LEU A 40 -12.40 42.31 -19.71
C LEU A 40 -11.51 41.51 -18.76
N GLN A 41 -10.41 42.10 -18.28
CA GLN A 41 -9.57 41.49 -17.24
C GLN A 41 -9.80 42.20 -15.90
N ILE A 42 -10.53 41.53 -15.02
CA ILE A 42 -10.66 41.89 -13.61
C ILE A 42 -9.41 41.38 -12.89
N ALA A 43 -8.71 42.27 -12.20
CA ALA A 43 -7.58 41.96 -11.35
C ALA A 43 -7.91 42.40 -9.93
N VAL A 44 -8.14 41.43 -9.03
CA VAL A 44 -8.39 41.73 -7.62
C VAL A 44 -7.04 42.04 -6.96
N PRO A 45 -6.79 43.26 -6.43
CA PRO A 45 -5.50 43.60 -5.84
C PRO A 45 -5.18 42.75 -4.62
N THR A 46 -3.94 42.28 -4.52
CA THR A 46 -3.43 41.51 -3.39
C THR A 46 -1.99 41.89 -3.09
N ARG A 47 -1.59 41.92 -1.81
CA ARG A 47 -0.19 42.14 -1.36
C ARG A 47 0.42 43.42 -1.96
N THR A 48 -0.35 44.52 -1.97
CA THR A 48 0.02 45.80 -2.60
C THR A 48 1.21 46.50 -1.93
N ASP A 49 1.58 46.05 -0.74
CA ASP A 49 2.77 46.40 0.05
C ASP A 49 4.05 45.71 -0.44
N VAL A 50 3.94 44.61 -1.19
CA VAL A 50 5.09 43.79 -1.64
C VAL A 50 5.65 44.31 -2.98
N PRO A 51 6.96 44.64 -3.07
CA PRO A 51 7.55 45.25 -4.27
C PRO A 51 7.38 44.44 -5.56
N GLU A 52 7.43 43.11 -5.46
CA GLU A 52 7.21 42.19 -6.59
C GLU A 52 5.80 42.35 -7.17
N TYR A 53 4.79 42.47 -6.31
CA TYR A 53 3.40 42.65 -6.72
C TYR A 53 3.19 44.03 -7.35
N GLN A 54 3.80 45.10 -6.79
CA GLN A 54 3.80 46.43 -7.40
C GLN A 54 4.44 46.42 -8.80
N LYS A 55 5.55 45.71 -8.98
CA LYS A 55 6.20 45.54 -10.28
C LYS A 55 5.32 44.80 -11.29
N LEU A 56 4.57 43.78 -10.85
CA LEU A 56 3.58 43.09 -11.68
C LEU A 56 2.45 44.04 -12.10
N THR A 57 1.91 44.86 -11.19
CA THR A 57 0.89 45.88 -11.51
C THR A 57 1.36 46.80 -12.63
N SER A 58 2.54 47.40 -12.46
CA SER A 58 3.14 48.31 -13.45
C SER A 58 3.35 47.63 -14.81
N GLN A 59 3.85 46.38 -14.81
CA GLN A 59 4.05 45.61 -16.04
C GLN A 59 2.73 45.32 -16.76
N VAL A 60 1.67 44.94 -16.02
CA VAL A 60 0.34 44.70 -16.60
C VAL A 60 -0.23 45.99 -17.17
N HIS A 61 -0.14 47.10 -16.44
CA HIS A 61 -0.62 48.42 -16.87
C HIS A 61 0.11 48.92 -18.13
N GLU A 62 1.43 48.76 -18.20
CA GLU A 62 2.24 49.10 -19.38
C GLU A 62 1.80 48.29 -20.61
N ILE A 63 1.65 46.97 -20.47
CA ILE A 63 1.23 46.08 -21.56
C ILE A 63 -0.19 46.43 -22.02
N VAL A 64 -1.15 46.65 -21.10
CA VAL A 64 -2.52 47.06 -21.43
C VAL A 64 -2.54 48.40 -22.16
N GLY A 65 -1.80 49.40 -21.66
CA GLY A 65 -1.69 50.72 -22.30
C GLY A 65 -1.11 50.64 -23.71
N ARG A 66 -0.04 49.86 -23.89
CA ARG A 66 0.61 49.63 -25.19
C ARG A 66 -0.32 48.96 -26.21
N ILE A 67 -1.09 47.95 -25.80
CA ILE A 67 -2.04 47.25 -26.68
C ILE A 67 -3.24 48.13 -27.01
N ASN A 68 -3.83 48.80 -26.01
CA ASN A 68 -4.95 49.71 -26.22
C ASN A 68 -4.57 50.89 -27.13
N GLY A 69 -3.36 51.44 -27.00
CA GLY A 69 -2.85 52.48 -27.90
C GLY A 69 -2.51 51.99 -29.32
N ARG A 70 -2.30 50.69 -29.52
CA ARG A 70 -1.93 50.08 -30.81
C ARG A 70 -3.11 49.50 -31.59
N PHE A 71 -4.16 49.03 -30.90
CA PHE A 71 -5.31 48.35 -31.50
C PHE A 71 -6.67 48.97 -31.14
N GLY A 72 -6.69 50.01 -30.29
CA GLY A 72 -7.90 50.78 -30.00
C GLY A 72 -8.28 51.74 -31.13
N SER A 73 -9.57 52.07 -31.17
CA SER A 73 -10.15 53.05 -32.08
C SER A 73 -10.82 54.18 -31.28
N LEU A 74 -11.31 55.22 -31.97
CA LEU A 74 -12.09 56.30 -31.32
C LEU A 74 -13.38 55.80 -30.64
N THR A 75 -13.81 54.57 -30.93
CA THR A 75 -15.09 53.99 -30.49
C THR A 75 -14.97 52.68 -29.72
N ALA A 76 -13.79 52.04 -29.69
CA ALA A 76 -13.59 50.76 -29.01
C ALA A 76 -12.20 50.65 -28.38
N VAL A 77 -12.15 50.06 -27.18
CA VAL A 77 -10.92 49.75 -26.46
C VAL A 77 -10.83 48.22 -26.34
N PRO A 78 -9.76 47.58 -26.85
CA PRO A 78 -9.71 46.12 -26.94
C PRO A 78 -9.54 45.44 -25.58
N ILE A 79 -8.92 46.10 -24.59
CA ILE A 79 -8.78 45.59 -23.23
C ILE A 79 -9.36 46.58 -22.21
N HIS A 80 -10.36 46.15 -21.47
CA HIS A 80 -10.80 46.80 -20.23
C HIS A 80 -10.14 46.10 -19.04
N HIS A 81 -9.19 46.77 -18.40
CA HIS A 81 -8.54 46.29 -17.18
C HIS A 81 -9.16 46.97 -15.95
N LEU A 82 -9.44 46.20 -14.90
CA LEU A 82 -10.11 46.69 -13.68
C LEU A 82 -9.41 46.17 -12.41
N ASP A 83 -8.63 47.02 -11.75
CA ASP A 83 -7.96 46.75 -10.47
C ASP A 83 -8.92 46.83 -9.27
N ARG A 84 -9.97 46.01 -9.27
CA ARG A 84 -10.98 45.97 -8.18
C ARG A 84 -11.61 44.59 -8.03
N SER A 85 -12.08 44.30 -6.83
CA SER A 85 -13.12 43.29 -6.63
C SER A 85 -14.45 43.75 -7.23
N LEU A 86 -15.29 42.79 -7.60
CA LEU A 86 -16.72 42.98 -7.85
C LEU A 86 -17.50 42.23 -6.77
N ASP A 87 -18.77 42.58 -6.58
CA ASP A 87 -19.69 41.76 -5.80
C ASP A 87 -20.04 40.46 -6.55
N PHE A 88 -20.54 39.48 -5.78
CA PHE A 88 -20.88 38.15 -6.30
C PHE A 88 -21.93 38.19 -7.42
N HIS A 89 -22.95 39.05 -7.31
CA HIS A 89 -24.03 39.08 -8.30
C HIS A 89 -23.59 39.74 -9.61
N ALA A 90 -22.82 40.82 -9.57
CA ALA A 90 -22.20 41.40 -10.75
C ALA A 90 -21.20 40.43 -11.42
N LEU A 91 -20.46 39.65 -10.63
CA LEU A 91 -19.54 38.64 -11.16
C LEU A 91 -20.28 37.49 -11.86
N CYS A 92 -21.34 36.94 -11.24
CA CYS A 92 -22.21 35.94 -11.89
C CYS A 92 -22.89 36.49 -13.16
N ALA A 93 -23.34 37.75 -13.15
CA ALA A 93 -23.91 38.39 -14.33
C ALA A 93 -22.87 38.51 -15.47
N LEU A 94 -21.63 38.88 -15.15
CA LEU A 94 -20.52 38.91 -16.12
C LEU A 94 -20.18 37.52 -16.66
N TYR A 95 -20.12 36.49 -15.80
CA TYR A 95 -19.94 35.12 -16.27
C TYR A 95 -21.05 34.70 -17.24
N ALA A 96 -22.32 34.98 -16.93
CA ALA A 96 -23.46 34.62 -17.79
C ALA A 96 -23.48 35.34 -19.15
N VAL A 97 -22.98 36.57 -19.25
CA VAL A 97 -22.90 37.31 -20.53
C VAL A 97 -21.58 37.11 -21.30
N THR A 98 -20.61 36.39 -20.73
CA THR A 98 -19.31 36.13 -21.38
C THR A 98 -19.42 35.12 -22.53
N ASP A 99 -18.63 35.29 -23.59
CA ASP A 99 -18.49 34.35 -24.71
C ASP A 99 -17.32 33.38 -24.52
N VAL A 100 -16.18 33.87 -24.01
CA VAL A 100 -14.97 33.06 -23.76
C VAL A 100 -14.35 33.43 -22.42
N ALA A 101 -14.15 32.47 -21.52
CA ALA A 101 -13.37 32.65 -20.30
C ALA A 101 -11.91 32.23 -20.50
N LEU A 102 -10.97 33.05 -20.04
CA LEU A 102 -9.52 32.82 -20.10
C LEU A 102 -8.95 32.55 -18.70
N VAL A 103 -8.78 31.27 -18.38
CA VAL A 103 -8.25 30.78 -17.09
C VAL A 103 -6.83 30.22 -17.29
N THR A 104 -5.92 31.09 -17.73
CA THR A 104 -4.57 30.74 -18.21
C THR A 104 -3.50 30.91 -17.11
N SER A 105 -3.77 30.44 -15.89
CA SER A 105 -2.82 30.54 -14.76
C SER A 105 -1.58 29.66 -14.98
N LEU A 106 -0.38 30.19 -14.72
CA LEU A 106 0.89 29.48 -14.89
C LEU A 106 0.99 28.24 -13.98
N ARG A 107 0.36 28.30 -12.80
CA ARG A 107 0.15 27.15 -11.90
C ARG A 107 -1.00 27.47 -10.92
N ASP A 108 -1.92 26.54 -10.72
CA ASP A 108 -3.04 26.71 -9.78
C ASP A 108 -3.42 25.37 -9.13
N GLY A 109 -3.71 25.37 -7.83
CA GLY A 109 -4.10 24.16 -7.10
C GLY A 109 -5.48 23.63 -7.50
N MET A 110 -6.39 24.51 -7.94
CA MET A 110 -7.67 24.09 -8.52
C MET A 110 -8.19 25.12 -9.53
N ASN A 111 -8.32 26.38 -9.12
CA ASN A 111 -9.01 27.47 -9.82
C ASN A 111 -10.56 27.33 -9.86
N LEU A 112 -11.24 27.90 -8.87
CA LEU A 112 -12.72 27.87 -8.77
C LEU A 112 -13.45 28.78 -9.78
N VAL A 113 -12.79 29.83 -10.29
CA VAL A 113 -13.35 30.72 -11.33
C VAL A 113 -13.79 29.93 -12.57
N SER A 114 -13.10 28.83 -12.90
CA SER A 114 -13.49 27.93 -13.99
C SER A 114 -14.80 27.15 -13.71
N TYR A 115 -15.05 26.78 -12.45
CA TYR A 115 -16.30 26.14 -12.01
C TYR A 115 -17.44 27.16 -11.95
N GLU A 116 -17.19 28.34 -11.39
CA GLU A 116 -18.15 29.46 -11.31
C GLU A 116 -18.64 29.89 -12.70
N PHE A 117 -17.71 30.04 -13.65
CA PHE A 117 -18.03 30.34 -15.04
C PHE A 117 -18.93 29.27 -15.68
N VAL A 118 -18.57 27.99 -15.54
CA VAL A 118 -19.37 26.88 -16.07
C VAL A 118 -20.78 26.85 -15.45
N ALA A 119 -20.90 27.05 -14.14
CA ALA A 119 -22.19 27.08 -13.46
C ALA A 119 -23.09 28.23 -13.95
N CYS A 120 -22.52 29.40 -14.25
CA CYS A 120 -23.28 30.56 -14.74
C CYS A 120 -23.63 30.51 -16.24
N GLN A 121 -23.23 29.47 -16.98
CA GLN A 121 -23.28 29.43 -18.44
C GLN A 121 -24.44 28.61 -19.05
N GLU A 122 -25.37 28.10 -18.22
CA GLU A 122 -26.54 27.31 -18.65
C GLU A 122 -27.36 27.97 -19.79
N ALA A 123 -27.43 29.30 -19.83
CA ALA A 123 -28.09 30.02 -20.92
C ALA A 123 -27.24 30.07 -22.20
N LYS A 124 -25.97 30.51 -22.09
CA LYS A 124 -25.15 31.03 -23.20
C LYS A 124 -24.05 30.07 -23.73
N LYS A 125 -23.68 29.03 -22.98
CA LYS A 125 -22.68 28.01 -23.36
C LYS A 125 -21.40 28.61 -23.94
N GLY A 126 -20.82 29.55 -23.21
CA GLY A 126 -19.53 30.17 -23.49
C GLY A 126 -18.38 29.16 -23.39
N VAL A 127 -17.29 29.41 -24.09
CA VAL A 127 -16.12 28.51 -24.14
C VAL A 127 -15.20 28.79 -22.96
N LEU A 128 -14.75 27.74 -22.28
CA LEU A 128 -13.70 27.82 -21.27
C LEU A 128 -12.35 27.47 -21.90
N ILE A 129 -11.41 28.42 -21.89
CA ILE A 129 -9.99 28.17 -22.16
C ILE A 129 -9.28 28.06 -20.79
N LEU A 130 -8.58 26.96 -20.55
CA LEU A 130 -8.09 26.57 -19.23
C LEU A 130 -6.63 26.09 -19.29
N SER A 131 -5.80 26.56 -18.37
CA SER A 131 -4.42 26.11 -18.23
C SER A 131 -4.33 24.64 -17.87
N GLU A 132 -3.47 23.88 -18.56
CA GLU A 132 -3.11 22.50 -18.17
C GLU A 132 -2.47 22.41 -16.77
N PHE A 133 -1.93 23.52 -16.25
CA PHE A 133 -1.31 23.61 -14.91
C PHE A 133 -2.27 24.07 -13.80
N ALA A 134 -3.58 24.10 -14.06
CA ALA A 134 -4.61 24.29 -13.03
C ALA A 134 -5.25 22.94 -12.66
N GLY A 135 -5.49 22.67 -11.37
CA GLY A 135 -6.15 21.42 -10.93
C GLY A 135 -7.49 21.14 -11.62
N ALA A 136 -8.26 22.18 -11.95
CA ALA A 136 -9.50 22.09 -12.73
C ALA A 136 -9.32 21.43 -14.10
N ALA A 137 -8.12 21.40 -14.69
CA ALA A 137 -7.87 20.75 -15.98
C ALA A 137 -8.18 19.24 -15.94
N GLN A 138 -7.96 18.57 -14.80
CA GLN A 138 -8.29 17.16 -14.63
C GLN A 138 -9.81 16.90 -14.60
N SER A 139 -10.60 17.89 -14.14
CA SER A 139 -12.05 17.79 -13.97
C SER A 139 -12.84 18.32 -15.18
N LEU A 140 -12.42 19.48 -15.70
CA LEU A 140 -13.12 20.28 -16.72
C LEU A 140 -12.43 20.24 -18.09
N GLY A 141 -11.29 19.53 -18.22
CA GLY A 141 -10.54 19.40 -19.47
C GLY A 141 -11.29 18.67 -20.60
N ALA A 142 -12.34 17.91 -20.27
CA ALA A 142 -13.18 17.23 -21.27
C ALA A 142 -14.03 18.22 -22.10
N GLY A 143 -14.52 19.30 -21.50
CA GLY A 143 -15.23 20.37 -22.20
C GLY A 143 -14.38 21.59 -22.52
N ALA A 144 -13.36 21.89 -21.72
CA ALA A 144 -12.49 23.06 -21.93
C ALA A 144 -11.60 22.92 -23.17
N ILE A 145 -11.05 24.04 -23.64
CA ILE A 145 -9.83 24.04 -24.46
C ILE A 145 -8.67 24.13 -23.48
N LEU A 146 -7.92 23.03 -23.31
CA LEU A 146 -6.70 23.02 -22.52
C LEU A 146 -5.57 23.72 -23.30
N VAL A 147 -4.77 24.53 -22.60
CA VAL A 147 -3.64 25.27 -23.17
C VAL A 147 -2.45 25.31 -22.22
N ASN A 148 -1.24 25.37 -22.78
CA ASN A 148 -0.03 25.73 -22.08
C ASN A 148 0.09 27.28 -22.02
N PRO A 149 -0.02 27.92 -20.83
CA PRO A 149 0.00 29.38 -20.71
C PRO A 149 1.37 30.03 -20.96
N TRP A 150 2.45 29.25 -21.07
CA TRP A 150 3.75 29.75 -21.54
C TRP A 150 3.82 29.86 -23.06
N ASN A 151 2.99 29.09 -23.79
CA ASN A 151 2.91 29.13 -25.24
C ASN A 151 1.89 30.19 -25.71
N ILE A 152 2.33 31.45 -25.73
CA ILE A 152 1.53 32.61 -26.16
C ILE A 152 0.87 32.41 -27.54
N THR A 153 1.52 31.68 -28.45
CA THR A 153 0.98 31.34 -29.79
C THR A 153 -0.20 30.39 -29.74
N GLU A 154 -0.11 29.36 -28.90
CA GLU A 154 -1.16 28.36 -28.71
C GLU A 154 -2.38 28.97 -28.02
N VAL A 155 -2.19 29.78 -26.99
CA VAL A 155 -3.28 30.53 -26.35
C VAL A 155 -3.97 31.46 -27.36
N ALA A 156 -3.22 32.15 -28.23
CA ALA A 156 -3.77 32.99 -29.30
C ALA A 156 -4.59 32.17 -30.33
N ALA A 157 -4.09 31.00 -30.74
CA ALA A 157 -4.80 30.08 -31.62
C ALA A 157 -6.07 29.50 -30.96
N SER A 158 -6.03 29.17 -29.67
CA SER A 158 -7.19 28.70 -28.89
C SER A 158 -8.25 29.79 -28.70
N ILE A 159 -7.86 31.06 -28.59
CA ILE A 159 -8.81 32.20 -28.65
C ILE A 159 -9.51 32.22 -30.02
N ALA A 160 -8.76 32.11 -31.12
CA ALA A 160 -9.36 32.04 -32.46
C ALA A 160 -10.27 30.82 -32.64
N GLN A 161 -9.90 29.66 -32.08
CA GLN A 161 -10.73 28.45 -32.08
C GLN A 161 -12.03 28.66 -31.29
N ALA A 162 -11.96 29.23 -30.08
CA ALA A 162 -13.11 29.46 -29.22
C ALA A 162 -14.14 30.42 -29.85
N LEU A 163 -13.67 31.50 -30.49
CA LEU A 163 -14.52 32.50 -31.13
C LEU A 163 -15.17 32.00 -32.44
N ASN A 164 -14.57 31.02 -33.12
CA ASN A 164 -15.12 30.38 -34.32
C ASN A 164 -15.86 29.06 -34.03
N MET A 165 -16.00 28.65 -32.76
CA MET A 165 -16.60 27.38 -32.39
C MET A 165 -18.11 27.35 -32.67
N SER A 166 -18.61 26.28 -33.30
CA SER A 166 -20.04 26.11 -33.59
C SER A 166 -20.87 26.01 -32.31
N ALA A 167 -22.14 26.42 -32.38
CA ALA A 167 -23.06 26.34 -31.25
C ALA A 167 -23.24 24.91 -30.72
N GLU A 168 -23.20 23.90 -31.62
CA GLU A 168 -23.34 22.48 -31.28
C GLU A 168 -22.15 21.95 -30.45
N GLU A 169 -20.91 22.27 -30.85
CA GLU A 169 -19.71 21.87 -30.10
C GLU A 169 -19.59 22.68 -28.79
N ARG A 170 -20.00 23.95 -28.77
CA ARG A 170 -20.12 24.77 -27.54
C ARG A 170 -21.09 24.16 -26.54
N GLU A 171 -22.29 23.80 -26.99
CA GLU A 171 -23.33 23.16 -26.18
C GLU A 171 -22.82 21.82 -25.62
N LYS A 172 -22.30 20.94 -26.48
CA LYS A 172 -21.75 19.63 -26.09
C LYS A 172 -20.61 19.76 -25.07
N ARG A 173 -19.69 20.72 -25.23
CA ARG A 173 -18.60 20.99 -24.29
C ARG A 173 -19.10 21.51 -22.95
N HIS A 174 -20.04 22.47 -23.00
CA HIS A 174 -20.67 23.00 -21.80
C HIS A 174 -21.38 21.89 -21.01
N GLN A 175 -22.16 21.02 -21.66
CA GLN A 175 -22.87 19.92 -20.99
C GLN A 175 -21.95 18.96 -20.22
N HIS A 176 -20.80 18.58 -20.77
CA HIS A 176 -19.84 17.71 -20.06
C HIS A 176 -19.32 18.38 -18.79
N ASN A 177 -18.89 19.64 -18.88
CA ASN A 177 -18.37 20.38 -17.73
C ASN A 177 -19.47 20.72 -16.71
N PHE A 178 -20.66 21.11 -17.17
CA PHE A 178 -21.80 21.43 -16.30
C PHE A 178 -22.28 20.19 -15.53
N HIS A 179 -22.30 19.00 -16.15
CA HIS A 179 -22.58 17.75 -15.44
C HIS A 179 -21.52 17.45 -14.36
N HIS A 180 -20.24 17.71 -14.63
CA HIS A 180 -19.20 17.56 -13.61
C HIS A 180 -19.39 18.56 -12.46
N VAL A 181 -19.56 19.85 -12.74
CA VAL A 181 -19.70 20.92 -11.73
C VAL A 181 -20.97 20.77 -10.87
N THR A 182 -22.08 20.33 -11.47
CA THR A 182 -23.35 20.13 -10.73
C THR A 182 -23.35 18.88 -9.85
N LYS A 183 -22.55 17.87 -10.20
CA LYS A 183 -22.40 16.65 -9.40
C LYS A 183 -21.35 16.82 -8.30
N HIS A 184 -20.14 17.22 -8.67
CA HIS A 184 -18.97 17.26 -7.80
C HIS A 184 -18.87 18.61 -7.07
N THR A 185 -19.69 18.74 -6.03
CA THR A 185 -19.82 19.97 -5.24
C THR A 185 -18.81 20.06 -4.09
N ALA A 186 -18.61 21.27 -3.56
CA ALA A 186 -17.81 21.47 -2.35
C ALA A 186 -18.39 20.78 -1.10
N GLN A 187 -19.69 20.45 -1.10
CA GLN A 187 -20.33 19.67 -0.04
C GLN A 187 -19.96 18.18 -0.15
N GLU A 188 -20.07 17.59 -1.35
CA GLU A 188 -19.66 16.19 -1.60
C GLU A 188 -18.16 16.01 -1.25
N TRP A 189 -17.30 16.96 -1.63
CA TRP A 189 -15.88 16.94 -1.25
C TRP A 189 -15.65 16.95 0.26
N ALA A 190 -16.36 17.81 1.01
CA ALA A 190 -16.21 17.91 2.46
C ALA A 190 -16.75 16.66 3.18
N GLU A 191 -17.87 16.09 2.71
CA GLU A 191 -18.45 14.86 3.24
C GLU A 191 -17.52 13.65 3.01
N MET A 192 -16.96 13.50 1.80
CA MET A 192 -15.97 12.46 1.51
C MET A 192 -14.72 12.60 2.38
N PHE A 193 -14.14 13.80 2.49
CA PHE A 193 -12.94 14.04 3.30
C PHE A 193 -13.15 13.70 4.78
N VAL A 194 -14.32 14.03 5.34
CA VAL A 194 -14.68 13.68 6.73
C VAL A 194 -14.94 12.18 6.88
N SER A 195 -15.51 11.49 5.86
CA SER A 195 -15.67 10.03 5.89
C SER A 195 -14.32 9.32 5.93
N GLU A 196 -13.43 9.62 4.99
CA GLU A 196 -12.09 9.01 4.92
C GLU A 196 -11.28 9.24 6.21
N LEU A 197 -11.37 10.44 6.79
CA LEU A 197 -10.74 10.74 8.08
C LEU A 197 -11.29 9.85 9.20
N ASN A 198 -12.61 9.67 9.30
CA ASN A 198 -13.21 8.77 10.29
C ASN A 198 -12.81 7.30 10.07
N ASP A 199 -12.79 6.84 8.82
CA ASP A 199 -12.39 5.47 8.46
C ASP A 199 -10.92 5.20 8.87
N THR A 200 -10.01 6.15 8.65
CA THR A 200 -8.61 6.00 9.12
C THR A 200 -8.48 5.98 10.65
N VAL A 201 -9.36 6.66 11.39
CA VAL A 201 -9.39 6.59 12.87
C VAL A 201 -9.88 5.22 13.35
N VAL A 202 -10.93 4.66 12.74
CA VAL A 202 -11.40 3.31 13.05
C VAL A 202 -10.33 2.27 12.70
N GLU A 203 -9.67 2.40 11.54
CA GLU A 203 -8.57 1.50 11.18
C GLU A 203 -7.38 1.63 12.13
N ALA A 204 -7.04 2.85 12.58
CA ALA A 204 -6.00 3.07 13.58
C ALA A 204 -6.33 2.39 14.93
N GLN A 205 -7.56 2.51 15.41
CA GLN A 205 -8.01 1.83 16.64
C GLN A 205 -7.94 0.29 16.49
N LEU A 206 -8.38 -0.25 15.35
CA LEU A 206 -8.28 -1.68 15.03
C LEU A 206 -6.84 -2.18 14.84
N ARG A 207 -5.90 -1.29 14.51
CA ARG A 207 -4.45 -1.58 14.47
C ARG A 207 -3.85 -1.58 15.88
N THR A 208 -4.18 -0.59 16.72
CA THR A 208 -3.66 -0.50 18.11
C THR A 208 -4.21 -1.62 19.00
N SER A 209 -5.47 -2.03 18.81
CA SER A 209 -6.08 -3.16 19.54
C SER A 209 -5.46 -4.54 19.19
N LYS A 210 -4.43 -4.60 18.34
CA LYS A 210 -3.70 -5.81 17.95
C LYS A 210 -2.22 -5.80 18.32
N GLU A 211 -1.76 -4.82 19.11
CA GLU A 211 -0.43 -4.89 19.70
C GLU A 211 -0.46 -5.84 20.92
N PRO A 212 0.38 -6.89 20.99
CA PRO A 212 0.37 -7.81 22.13
C PRO A 212 0.88 -7.15 23.41
N PRO A 213 0.43 -7.59 24.60
CA PRO A 213 0.98 -7.14 25.87
C PRO A 213 2.44 -7.58 26.04
N GLU A 214 3.18 -6.90 26.93
CA GLU A 214 4.52 -7.33 27.34
C GLU A 214 4.48 -8.70 28.03
N LEU A 215 5.52 -9.51 27.83
CA LEU A 215 5.63 -10.84 28.45
C LEU A 215 5.63 -10.74 29.99
N PRO A 216 4.71 -11.42 30.71
CA PRO A 216 4.75 -11.51 32.17
C PRO A 216 5.91 -12.41 32.63
N GLN A 217 7.15 -11.89 32.57
CA GLN A 217 8.39 -12.63 32.77
C GLN A 217 8.43 -13.46 34.07
N ASN A 218 7.83 -12.96 35.16
CA ASN A 218 7.81 -13.66 36.45
C ASN A 218 7.04 -14.98 36.38
N ASP A 219 5.88 -14.97 35.73
CA ASP A 219 4.99 -16.11 35.57
C ASP A 219 5.53 -17.13 34.56
N ALA A 220 6.13 -16.65 33.46
CA ALA A 220 6.83 -17.51 32.51
C ALA A 220 8.04 -18.24 33.16
N VAL A 221 8.86 -17.53 33.96
CA VAL A 221 9.94 -18.16 34.73
C VAL A 221 9.38 -19.15 35.77
N GLU A 222 8.32 -18.81 36.50
CA GLU A 222 7.74 -19.72 37.49
C GLU A 222 7.19 -21.01 36.86
N ARG A 223 6.50 -20.92 35.71
CA ARG A 223 6.01 -22.09 34.96
C ARG A 223 7.17 -22.92 34.39
N TYR A 224 8.24 -22.27 33.92
CA TYR A 224 9.47 -22.95 33.50
C TYR A 224 10.14 -23.73 34.65
N LEU A 225 10.21 -23.17 35.86
CA LEU A 225 10.84 -23.89 36.99
C LEU A 225 10.01 -25.10 37.45
N ARG A 226 8.68 -25.03 37.34
CA ARG A 226 7.75 -26.10 37.70
C ARG A 226 7.67 -27.25 36.69
N SER A 227 8.07 -27.03 35.43
CA SER A 227 7.91 -28.00 34.34
C SER A 227 8.99 -29.08 34.28
N GLY A 228 8.61 -30.24 33.73
CA GLY A 228 9.40 -31.47 33.70
C GLY A 228 10.21 -31.70 32.42
N ASN A 229 9.70 -31.27 31.26
CA ASN A 229 10.34 -31.41 29.95
C ASN A 229 9.99 -30.20 29.05
N ARG A 230 11.00 -29.43 28.69
CA ARG A 230 10.85 -28.04 28.25
C ARG A 230 11.43 -27.84 26.86
N LEU A 231 10.72 -27.08 26.03
CA LEU A 231 11.19 -26.69 24.69
C LEU A 231 11.38 -25.17 24.63
N LEU A 232 12.60 -24.74 24.31
CA LEU A 232 12.94 -23.33 24.10
C LEU A 232 13.24 -23.11 22.61
N ILE A 233 12.37 -22.39 21.92
CA ILE A 233 12.48 -22.08 20.50
C ILE A 233 12.92 -20.62 20.36
N LEU A 234 14.14 -20.40 19.89
CA LEU A 234 14.77 -19.08 19.83
C LEU A 234 15.07 -18.70 18.38
N GLY A 235 14.57 -17.56 17.91
CA GLY A 235 15.07 -16.94 16.68
C GLY A 235 16.53 -16.53 16.87
N PHE A 236 17.36 -16.58 15.82
CA PHE A 236 18.74 -16.07 15.90
C PHE A 236 18.81 -14.56 15.67
N ASN A 237 18.55 -14.15 14.43
CA ASN A 237 18.71 -12.76 13.97
C ASN A 237 17.79 -11.79 14.75
N SER A 238 18.34 -10.65 15.17
CA SER A 238 17.63 -9.61 15.95
C SER A 238 16.96 -10.10 17.24
N THR A 239 17.45 -11.22 17.79
CA THR A 239 16.83 -11.94 18.93
C THR A 239 17.88 -12.42 19.94
N LEU A 240 18.95 -13.06 19.46
CA LEU A 240 20.12 -13.47 20.25
C LEU A 240 21.44 -12.81 19.77
N THR A 241 21.36 -12.06 18.67
CA THR A 241 22.49 -11.30 18.12
C THR A 241 22.71 -9.99 18.88
N GLU A 242 23.96 -9.57 18.97
CA GLU A 242 24.35 -8.24 19.49
C GLU A 242 23.53 -7.11 18.83
N PRO A 243 22.84 -6.24 19.60
CA PRO A 243 22.10 -5.12 19.04
C PRO A 243 23.09 -4.07 18.54
N VAL A 244 23.22 -3.93 17.22
CA VAL A 244 24.10 -2.91 16.65
C VAL A 244 23.47 -1.53 16.85
N ASP A 245 24.02 -0.81 17.84
CA ASP A 245 23.63 0.54 18.17
C ASP A 245 23.73 1.45 16.93
N THR A 246 22.66 2.20 16.66
CA THR A 246 22.56 3.06 15.48
C THR A 246 23.34 4.38 15.65
N SER A 247 24.07 4.52 16.76
CA SER A 247 24.87 5.67 17.17
C SER A 247 26.19 5.86 16.36
N GLY A 248 26.03 6.32 15.11
CA GLY A 248 26.93 7.34 14.53
C GLY A 248 28.22 6.91 13.81
N ASN A 249 28.77 5.70 14.04
CA ASN A 249 30.05 5.30 13.43
C ASN A 249 29.92 4.53 12.10
N ARG A 250 30.70 4.94 11.08
CA ARG A 250 30.70 4.32 9.74
C ARG A 250 31.42 2.96 9.68
N SER A 251 32.17 2.59 10.72
CA SER A 251 32.93 1.34 10.82
C SER A 251 32.06 0.09 10.95
N ASP A 252 30.91 0.21 11.63
CA ASP A 252 30.22 -0.95 12.18
C ASP A 252 29.28 -1.64 11.18
N GLN A 253 29.13 -1.06 9.97
CA GLN A 253 28.44 -1.68 8.83
C GLN A 253 29.03 -3.04 8.42
N ILE A 254 30.33 -3.24 8.67
CA ILE A 254 31.03 -4.51 8.40
C ILE A 254 30.81 -5.53 9.54
N ARG A 255 30.48 -5.07 10.76
CA ARG A 255 30.26 -5.93 11.92
C ARG A 255 28.88 -6.59 11.87
N GLU A 256 27.83 -5.86 11.45
CA GLU A 256 26.51 -6.44 11.16
C GLU A 256 26.55 -7.61 10.17
N LYS A 257 27.49 -7.58 9.20
CA LYS A 257 27.61 -8.61 8.16
C LYS A 257 28.00 -9.99 8.69
N ASN A 258 28.49 -10.08 9.92
CA ASN A 258 28.73 -11.33 10.64
C ASN A 258 27.91 -11.30 11.94
N PRO A 259 26.63 -11.72 11.95
CA PRO A 259 25.85 -11.78 13.17
C PRO A 259 26.53 -12.72 14.17
N ASN A 260 27.02 -12.14 15.26
CA ASN A 260 27.61 -12.87 16.38
C ASN A 260 26.61 -12.92 17.54
N LEU A 261 26.66 -13.99 18.32
CA LEU A 261 25.91 -14.16 19.56
C LEU A 261 26.23 -13.03 20.56
N HIS A 262 25.21 -12.50 21.23
CA HIS A 262 25.38 -11.49 22.28
C HIS A 262 26.36 -11.99 23.38
N PRO A 263 27.38 -11.21 23.78
CA PRO A 263 28.49 -11.72 24.59
C PRO A 263 28.05 -12.27 25.94
N GLU A 264 27.14 -11.58 26.63
CA GLU A 264 26.61 -12.00 27.95
C GLU A 264 25.77 -13.29 27.87
N LEU A 265 25.26 -13.64 26.68
CA LEU A 265 24.38 -14.79 26.52
C LEU A 265 25.14 -16.14 26.57
N LYS A 266 26.46 -16.15 26.35
CA LYS A 266 27.27 -17.38 26.28
C LYS A 266 27.19 -18.24 27.55
N GLU A 267 27.33 -17.62 28.71
CA GLU A 267 27.23 -18.31 30.00
C GLU A 267 25.80 -18.85 30.24
N HIS A 268 24.80 -18.07 29.84
CA HIS A 268 23.39 -18.37 30.06
C HIS A 268 22.90 -19.50 29.13
N LEU A 269 23.32 -19.53 27.87
CA LEU A 269 23.07 -20.70 27.00
C LEU A 269 23.83 -21.93 27.48
N THR A 270 25.07 -21.80 27.97
CA THR A 270 25.81 -22.94 28.54
C THR A 270 25.07 -23.55 29.73
N ALA A 271 24.51 -22.73 30.64
CA ALA A 271 23.70 -23.21 31.74
C ALA A 271 22.43 -23.94 31.25
N LEU A 272 21.67 -23.32 30.34
CA LEU A 272 20.42 -23.90 29.81
C LEU A 272 20.62 -25.17 28.98
N CYS A 273 21.75 -25.32 28.25
CA CYS A 273 22.08 -26.53 27.50
C CYS A 273 22.53 -27.70 28.40
N ASN A 274 23.03 -27.42 29.62
CA ASN A 274 23.42 -28.45 30.56
C ASN A 274 22.23 -29.07 31.32
N ASP A 275 21.07 -28.41 31.34
CA ASP A 275 19.85 -28.97 31.92
C ASP A 275 19.21 -30.01 30.99
N LYS A 276 19.33 -31.28 31.36
CA LYS A 276 18.78 -32.43 30.62
C LYS A 276 17.24 -32.42 30.47
N LYS A 277 16.51 -31.58 31.21
CA LYS A 277 15.07 -31.36 31.03
C LYS A 277 14.74 -30.38 29.91
N THR A 278 15.72 -29.62 29.43
CA THR A 278 15.50 -28.48 28.54
C THR A 278 16.10 -28.78 27.16
N THR A 279 15.27 -28.74 26.13
CA THR A 279 15.69 -28.89 24.73
C THR A 279 15.62 -27.53 24.04
N ILE A 280 16.74 -27.07 23.48
CA ILE A 280 16.85 -25.78 22.80
C ILE A 280 16.84 -25.99 21.29
N VAL A 281 16.10 -25.13 20.59
CA VAL A 281 15.98 -25.08 19.12
C VAL A 281 16.24 -23.64 18.66
N VAL A 282 17.29 -23.42 17.85
CA VAL A 282 17.59 -22.11 17.26
C VAL A 282 17.15 -22.07 15.80
N LEU A 283 16.27 -21.12 15.47
CA LEU A 283 15.70 -20.94 14.13
C LEU A 283 16.29 -19.70 13.44
N SER A 284 16.88 -19.88 12.27
CA SER A 284 17.54 -18.80 11.53
C SER A 284 17.22 -18.83 10.03
N GLY A 285 17.27 -17.66 9.39
CA GLY A 285 17.33 -17.54 7.93
C GLY A 285 18.75 -17.61 7.36
N SER A 286 19.77 -17.47 8.22
CA SER A 286 21.18 -17.45 7.86
C SER A 286 21.70 -18.82 7.43
N LYS A 287 22.87 -18.84 6.79
CA LYS A 287 23.58 -20.06 6.34
C LYS A 287 24.01 -20.93 7.52
N SER A 288 24.13 -22.25 7.29
CA SER A 288 24.63 -23.24 8.26
C SER A 288 25.98 -22.84 8.86
N GLU A 289 26.93 -22.42 7.99
CA GLU A 289 28.27 -21.91 8.33
C GLU A 289 28.26 -20.86 9.47
N VAL A 290 27.23 -20.00 9.49
CA VAL A 290 27.09 -18.91 10.46
C VAL A 290 26.53 -19.43 11.79
N LEU A 291 25.69 -20.47 11.76
CA LEU A 291 25.20 -21.12 12.97
C LEU A 291 26.28 -21.99 13.60
N ASP A 292 26.99 -22.83 12.84
CA ASP A 292 28.09 -23.66 13.35
C ASP A 292 29.14 -22.80 14.07
N LYS A 293 29.57 -21.71 13.44
CA LYS A 293 30.54 -20.75 14.02
C LYS A 293 30.08 -20.13 15.35
N ASN A 294 28.77 -19.98 15.58
CA ASN A 294 28.21 -19.39 16.79
C ASN A 294 27.82 -20.43 17.85
N PHE A 295 27.45 -21.66 17.45
CA PHE A 295 26.73 -22.61 18.29
C PHE A 295 27.35 -24.03 18.39
N ALA A 296 28.45 -24.34 17.70
CA ALA A 296 29.07 -25.67 17.75
C ALA A 296 29.56 -26.12 19.15
N GLU A 297 29.69 -25.20 20.11
CA GLU A 297 30.10 -25.49 21.50
C GLU A 297 28.94 -25.94 22.42
N TYR A 298 27.68 -25.89 21.95
CA TYR A 298 26.48 -26.10 22.76
C TYR A 298 25.71 -27.38 22.36
N ASP A 299 24.85 -27.89 23.25
CA ASP A 299 23.98 -29.07 23.00
C ASP A 299 22.57 -28.62 22.58
N MET A 300 22.34 -28.43 21.28
CA MET A 300 21.07 -27.87 20.77
C MET A 300 20.74 -28.28 19.33
N TRP A 301 19.48 -28.05 18.93
CA TRP A 301 19.04 -28.11 17.55
C TRP A 301 19.21 -26.76 16.85
N LEU A 302 19.67 -26.79 15.61
CA LEU A 302 19.88 -25.64 14.73
C LEU A 302 19.09 -25.82 13.44
N ALA A 303 18.41 -24.76 12.98
CA ALA A 303 17.74 -24.71 11.68
C ALA A 303 18.26 -23.52 10.86
N ALA A 304 18.90 -23.82 9.73
CA ALA A 304 19.44 -22.83 8.78
C ALA A 304 18.51 -22.64 7.58
N GLU A 305 18.66 -21.51 6.88
CA GLU A 305 17.86 -21.11 5.70
C GLU A 305 16.34 -21.31 5.90
N ASN A 306 15.84 -20.88 7.07
CA ASN A 306 14.45 -20.95 7.51
C ASN A 306 13.88 -22.37 7.65
N GLY A 307 14.72 -23.40 7.82
CA GLY A 307 14.30 -24.78 8.02
C GLY A 307 14.67 -25.75 6.90
N MET A 308 15.34 -25.29 5.84
CA MET A 308 15.82 -26.18 4.78
C MET A 308 16.85 -27.20 5.32
N PHE A 309 17.77 -26.74 6.16
CA PHE A 309 18.79 -27.58 6.78
C PHE A 309 18.56 -27.63 8.29
N LEU A 310 18.57 -28.83 8.85
CA LEU A 310 18.41 -29.12 10.27
C LEU A 310 19.67 -29.81 10.79
N HIS A 311 20.08 -29.48 12.01
CA HIS A 311 21.28 -30.06 12.63
C HIS A 311 21.06 -30.19 14.13
N HIS A 312 21.49 -31.32 14.69
CA HIS A 312 21.76 -31.43 16.11
C HIS A 312 23.27 -31.36 16.25
N THR A 313 23.81 -30.55 17.16
CA THR A 313 25.26 -30.26 17.29
C THR A 313 26.17 -31.46 17.62
N LYS A 314 25.63 -32.68 17.65
CA LYS A 314 26.33 -33.97 17.82
C LYS A 314 26.21 -34.91 16.61
N GLY A 315 25.63 -34.45 15.51
CA GLY A 315 25.47 -35.21 14.26
C GLY A 315 25.82 -34.36 13.05
N ASP A 316 25.43 -34.82 11.86
CA ASP A 316 25.63 -34.12 10.59
C ASP A 316 24.42 -33.23 10.21
N TRP A 317 24.64 -32.29 9.28
CA TRP A 317 23.57 -31.44 8.73
C TRP A 317 22.59 -32.27 7.87
N MET A 318 21.39 -32.49 8.40
CA MET A 318 20.28 -33.14 7.71
C MET A 318 19.59 -32.14 6.77
N THR A 319 19.61 -32.44 5.48
CA THR A 319 18.96 -31.59 4.46
C THR A 319 17.53 -32.06 4.24
N THR A 320 16.54 -31.17 4.42
CA THR A 320 15.11 -31.50 4.37
C THR A 320 14.44 -31.09 3.04
N MET A 321 15.20 -31.25 1.95
CA MET A 321 14.77 -30.95 0.57
C MET A 321 13.50 -31.72 0.20
N PRO A 322 12.46 -31.06 -0.33
CA PRO A 322 11.42 -31.73 -1.09
C PRO A 322 12.03 -32.45 -2.30
N GLU A 323 11.61 -33.69 -2.57
CA GLU A 323 12.19 -34.57 -3.62
C GLU A 323 12.09 -34.01 -5.06
N HIS A 324 11.38 -32.90 -5.27
CA HIS A 324 11.12 -32.26 -6.57
C HIS A 324 11.41 -30.75 -6.54
N LEU A 325 12.44 -30.31 -5.81
CA LEU A 325 12.80 -28.89 -5.72
C LEU A 325 13.39 -28.36 -7.03
N ASN A 326 12.57 -27.70 -7.86
CA ASN A 326 13.08 -26.96 -9.02
C ASN A 326 13.77 -25.66 -8.56
N MET A 327 15.00 -25.44 -9.02
CA MET A 327 15.86 -24.28 -8.73
C MET A 327 16.21 -23.44 -9.98
N GLU A 328 15.66 -23.74 -11.16
CA GLU A 328 15.86 -23.00 -12.42
C GLU A 328 15.51 -21.50 -12.33
N TRP A 329 14.67 -21.12 -11.36
CA TRP A 329 14.34 -19.73 -11.08
C TRP A 329 15.53 -18.92 -10.54
N VAL A 330 16.51 -19.54 -9.88
CA VAL A 330 17.60 -18.85 -9.16
C VAL A 330 18.40 -17.95 -10.08
N ASP A 331 18.86 -18.44 -11.23
CA ASP A 331 19.64 -17.64 -12.20
C ASP A 331 18.81 -16.51 -12.81
N SER A 332 17.51 -16.75 -13.05
CA SER A 332 16.59 -15.72 -13.53
C SER A 332 16.36 -14.61 -12.49
N LEU A 333 16.34 -14.94 -11.20
CA LEU A 333 16.19 -13.96 -10.12
C LEU A 333 17.49 -13.22 -9.83
N LYS A 334 18.62 -13.92 -9.93
CA LYS A 334 19.96 -13.36 -9.74
C LYS A 334 20.16 -12.10 -10.59
N HIS A 335 19.82 -12.14 -11.87
CA HIS A 335 19.92 -10.98 -12.76
C HIS A 335 19.00 -9.81 -12.38
N VAL A 336 17.80 -10.09 -11.83
CA VAL A 336 16.90 -9.04 -11.31
C VAL A 336 17.51 -8.39 -10.07
N PHE A 337 18.04 -9.20 -9.15
CA PHE A 337 18.63 -8.74 -7.88
C PHE A 337 19.94 -7.97 -8.13
N GLU A 338 20.81 -8.44 -9.03
CA GLU A 338 22.00 -7.73 -9.51
C GLU A 338 21.62 -6.34 -10.05
N TYR A 339 20.68 -6.30 -11.00
CA TYR A 339 20.21 -5.06 -11.62
C TYR A 339 19.65 -4.04 -10.61
N PHE A 340 18.81 -4.47 -9.65
CA PHE A 340 18.31 -3.57 -8.61
C PHE A 340 19.37 -3.17 -7.57
N THR A 341 20.42 -3.98 -7.39
CA THR A 341 21.57 -3.65 -6.53
C THR A 341 22.44 -2.56 -7.14
N GLU A 342 22.82 -2.69 -8.42
CA GLU A 342 23.55 -1.66 -9.16
C GLU A 342 22.83 -0.30 -9.15
N ARG A 343 21.50 -0.34 -9.26
CA ARG A 343 20.63 0.85 -9.29
C ARG A 343 20.25 1.39 -7.90
N THR A 344 20.72 0.77 -6.81
CA THR A 344 20.35 1.19 -5.43
C THR A 344 21.59 1.27 -4.54
N PRO A 345 22.24 2.45 -4.43
CA PRO A 345 23.45 2.63 -3.64
C PRO A 345 23.28 2.18 -2.18
N ARG A 346 24.25 1.41 -1.68
CA ARG A 346 24.25 0.76 -0.35
C ARG A 346 23.14 -0.28 -0.12
N SER A 347 22.54 -0.81 -1.18
CA SER A 347 21.91 -2.13 -1.10
C SER A 347 22.95 -3.23 -1.27
N GLU A 348 22.61 -4.45 -0.84
CA GLU A 348 23.44 -5.65 -0.94
C GLU A 348 22.60 -6.85 -1.37
N PHE A 349 23.18 -7.72 -2.19
CA PHE A 349 22.57 -8.97 -2.64
C PHE A 349 23.34 -10.16 -2.03
N GLU A 350 22.65 -10.98 -1.26
CA GLU A 350 23.17 -12.22 -0.68
C GLU A 350 22.56 -13.44 -1.40
N ILE A 351 23.43 -14.28 -1.95
CA ILE A 351 23.07 -15.61 -2.45
C ILE A 351 23.32 -16.63 -1.33
N ARG A 352 22.28 -17.37 -0.94
CA ARG A 352 22.36 -18.55 -0.06
C ARG A 352 22.16 -19.83 -0.87
N THR A 353 22.17 -20.98 -0.21
CA THR A 353 22.12 -22.31 -0.87
C THR A 353 20.78 -22.56 -1.54
N THR A 354 19.70 -22.07 -0.93
CA THR A 354 18.31 -22.27 -1.37
C THR A 354 17.46 -20.99 -1.37
N SER A 355 18.02 -19.87 -0.92
CA SER A 355 17.32 -18.59 -0.81
C SER A 355 18.15 -17.42 -1.34
N LEU A 356 17.48 -16.39 -1.86
CA LEU A 356 18.07 -15.16 -2.36
C LEU A 356 17.56 -13.98 -1.54
N VAL A 357 18.45 -13.12 -1.04
CA VAL A 357 18.08 -11.97 -0.20
C VAL A 357 18.68 -10.68 -0.73
N TRP A 358 17.83 -9.68 -0.92
CA TRP A 358 18.23 -8.31 -1.20
C TRP A 358 18.00 -7.44 0.03
N ASN A 359 19.05 -6.83 0.55
CA ASN A 359 19.04 -6.00 1.75
C ASN A 359 19.28 -4.54 1.36
N TYR A 360 18.35 -3.65 1.71
CA TYR A 360 18.48 -2.20 1.47
C TYR A 360 18.54 -1.41 2.79
N LYS A 361 19.00 -2.06 3.88
CA LYS A 361 19.07 -1.48 5.24
C LYS A 361 19.82 -0.15 5.30
N TYR A 362 20.90 -0.02 4.54
CA TYR A 362 21.81 1.15 4.50
C TYR A 362 21.55 2.12 3.34
N ALA A 363 20.64 1.79 2.42
CA ALA A 363 20.17 2.70 1.39
C ALA A 363 19.33 3.83 2.00
N ASP A 364 18.97 4.83 1.19
CA ASP A 364 17.92 5.77 1.59
C ASP A 364 16.58 5.03 1.81
N VAL A 365 15.79 5.49 2.78
CA VAL A 365 14.60 4.76 3.27
C VAL A 365 13.42 4.89 2.30
N GLU A 366 13.25 6.04 1.65
CA GLU A 366 12.15 6.26 0.71
C GLU A 366 12.52 5.68 -0.65
N PHE A 367 13.72 5.99 -1.16
CA PHE A 367 14.22 5.46 -2.41
C PHE A 367 14.37 3.93 -2.38
N GLY A 368 14.94 3.36 -1.32
CA GLY A 368 15.07 1.91 -1.16
C GLY A 368 13.71 1.20 -1.11
N ARG A 369 12.68 1.84 -0.53
CA ARG A 369 11.31 1.31 -0.50
C ARG A 369 10.61 1.38 -1.87
N LEU A 370 10.86 2.43 -2.65
CA LEU A 370 10.38 2.52 -4.04
C LEU A 370 11.04 1.42 -4.90
N GLN A 371 12.37 1.32 -4.85
CA GLN A 371 13.14 0.29 -5.55
C GLN A 371 12.70 -1.12 -5.15
N ALA A 372 12.40 -1.38 -3.87
CA ALA A 372 11.86 -2.65 -3.40
C ALA A 372 10.49 -2.99 -4.02
N ARG A 373 9.56 -2.02 -4.07
CA ARG A 373 8.23 -2.20 -4.67
C ARG A 373 8.34 -2.48 -6.16
N ASP A 374 9.17 -1.72 -6.85
CA ASP A 374 9.30 -1.80 -8.30
C ASP A 374 10.05 -3.10 -8.69
N MET A 375 11.00 -3.57 -7.86
CA MET A 375 11.57 -4.92 -7.96
C MET A 375 10.53 -6.01 -7.76
N LEU A 376 9.66 -5.93 -6.73
CA LEU A 376 8.58 -6.89 -6.51
C LEU A 376 7.63 -6.98 -7.72
N GLN A 377 7.31 -5.84 -8.34
CA GLN A 377 6.53 -5.81 -9.58
C GLN A 377 7.26 -6.50 -10.73
N HIS A 378 8.56 -6.21 -10.94
CA HIS A 378 9.37 -6.88 -11.96
C HIS A 378 9.46 -8.40 -11.75
N LEU A 379 9.56 -8.86 -10.50
CA LEU A 379 9.52 -10.28 -10.14
C LEU A 379 8.17 -10.89 -10.54
N TRP A 380 7.06 -10.37 -10.01
CA TRP A 380 5.71 -10.91 -10.24
C TRP A 380 5.30 -10.93 -11.72
N THR A 381 5.70 -9.94 -12.52
CA THR A 381 5.40 -9.91 -13.97
C THR A 381 6.29 -10.82 -14.82
N GLY A 382 7.39 -11.33 -14.26
CA GLY A 382 8.39 -12.11 -14.99
C GLY A 382 8.68 -13.46 -14.33
N PRO A 383 9.88 -13.68 -13.78
CA PRO A 383 10.43 -15.02 -13.52
C PRO A 383 9.69 -15.83 -12.45
N ILE A 384 8.99 -15.20 -11.50
CA ILE A 384 8.26 -15.95 -10.46
C ILE A 384 6.80 -16.26 -10.82
N SER A 385 6.31 -15.77 -11.97
CA SER A 385 4.91 -15.96 -12.39
C SER A 385 4.47 -17.41 -12.55
N ASN A 386 5.41 -18.31 -12.88
CA ASN A 386 5.18 -19.75 -13.07
C ASN A 386 6.07 -20.63 -12.16
N ALA A 387 6.82 -20.05 -11.23
CA ALA A 387 7.77 -20.76 -10.37
C ALA A 387 7.18 -21.04 -8.98
N SER A 388 7.51 -22.18 -8.39
CA SER A 388 7.08 -22.59 -7.04
C SER A 388 7.89 -21.90 -5.93
N VAL A 389 7.86 -20.56 -5.91
CA VAL A 389 8.63 -19.74 -4.96
C VAL A 389 7.75 -18.81 -4.12
N ASP A 390 8.15 -18.65 -2.86
CA ASP A 390 7.58 -17.74 -1.89
C ASP A 390 8.46 -16.49 -1.77
N VAL A 391 7.88 -15.33 -2.04
CA VAL A 391 8.48 -14.03 -1.72
C VAL A 391 8.10 -13.62 -0.30
N VAL A 392 9.09 -13.18 0.48
CA VAL A 392 8.94 -12.68 1.85
C VAL A 392 9.45 -11.24 1.90
N GLN A 393 8.56 -10.28 2.17
CA GLN A 393 8.94 -8.87 2.29
C GLN A 393 9.30 -8.55 3.76
N GLY A 394 10.54 -8.12 3.98
CA GLY A 394 11.02 -7.56 5.24
C GLY A 394 10.76 -6.05 5.35
N SER A 395 11.19 -5.44 6.44
CA SER A 395 11.08 -3.98 6.65
C SER A 395 12.10 -3.19 5.82
N ARG A 396 13.31 -3.75 5.62
CA ARG A 396 14.37 -3.22 4.74
C ARG A 396 15.06 -4.32 3.91
N SER A 397 14.32 -5.36 3.56
CA SER A 397 14.82 -6.49 2.77
C SER A 397 13.71 -7.16 1.97
N VAL A 398 14.09 -7.91 0.93
CA VAL A 398 13.22 -8.83 0.19
C VAL A 398 13.95 -10.17 0.09
N GLU A 399 13.31 -11.25 0.52
CA GLU A 399 13.81 -12.62 0.43
C GLU A 399 12.92 -13.43 -0.53
N VAL A 400 13.52 -14.30 -1.34
CA VAL A 400 12.81 -15.30 -2.15
C VAL A 400 13.38 -16.68 -1.84
N ARG A 401 12.49 -17.63 -1.59
CA ARG A 401 12.78 -19.01 -1.22
C ARG A 401 11.73 -19.96 -1.82
N PRO A 402 11.92 -21.29 -1.81
CA PRO A 402 10.92 -22.22 -2.33
C PRO A 402 9.64 -22.23 -1.50
N VAL A 403 8.50 -22.52 -2.15
CA VAL A 403 7.22 -22.74 -1.45
C VAL A 403 7.32 -23.91 -0.48
N GLY A 404 6.72 -23.74 0.71
CA GLY A 404 6.70 -24.76 1.76
C GLY A 404 7.96 -24.82 2.64
N VAL A 405 8.93 -23.93 2.44
CA VAL A 405 10.05 -23.70 3.38
C VAL A 405 9.63 -22.61 4.36
N THR A 406 9.24 -22.99 5.57
CA THR A 406 8.88 -22.07 6.67
C THR A 406 9.46 -22.54 7.99
N LYS A 407 9.56 -21.60 8.95
CA LYS A 407 10.08 -21.91 10.29
C LYS A 407 9.12 -22.80 11.10
N GLY A 408 7.80 -22.73 10.87
CA GLY A 408 6.85 -23.70 11.44
C GLY A 408 7.06 -25.12 10.91
N ALA A 409 7.25 -25.27 9.60
CA ALA A 409 7.57 -26.57 8.99
C ALA A 409 8.92 -27.15 9.44
N ALA A 410 9.87 -26.30 9.87
CA ALA A 410 11.11 -26.73 10.51
C ALA A 410 10.85 -27.39 11.87
N ILE A 411 9.97 -26.80 12.69
CA ILE A 411 9.65 -27.30 14.04
C ILE A 411 8.99 -28.68 13.98
N ASP A 412 8.02 -28.87 13.10
CA ASP A 412 7.35 -30.18 12.88
C ASP A 412 8.37 -31.30 12.61
N ARG A 413 9.34 -31.03 11.74
CA ARG A 413 10.43 -31.96 11.39
C ARG A 413 11.36 -32.23 12.59
N ILE A 414 11.76 -31.19 13.32
CA ILE A 414 12.61 -31.32 14.53
C ILE A 414 11.89 -32.14 15.61
N LEU A 415 10.58 -31.91 15.83
CA LEU A 415 9.79 -32.68 16.80
C LEU A 415 9.72 -34.16 16.40
N GLY A 416 9.50 -34.47 15.12
CA GLY A 416 9.56 -35.85 14.61
C GLY A 416 10.91 -36.52 14.86
N GLU A 417 12.02 -35.84 14.59
CA GLU A 417 13.38 -36.35 14.85
C GLU A 417 13.68 -36.51 16.35
N ILE A 418 13.20 -35.61 17.22
CA ILE A 418 13.33 -35.76 18.67
C ILE A 418 12.63 -37.04 19.15
N VAL A 419 11.43 -37.32 18.63
CA VAL A 419 10.61 -38.50 19.00
C VAL A 419 11.18 -39.81 18.47
N HIS A 420 11.92 -39.78 17.35
CA HIS A 420 12.59 -40.95 16.81
C HIS A 420 13.96 -41.23 17.46
N ASN A 421 14.75 -40.18 17.77
CA ASN A 421 16.10 -40.35 18.33
C ASN A 421 16.13 -40.45 19.87
N LYS A 422 15.21 -39.79 20.58
CA LYS A 422 14.97 -40.03 22.00
C LYS A 422 13.71 -40.88 22.14
N SER A 423 13.82 -42.05 22.78
CA SER A 423 12.64 -42.80 23.26
C SER A 423 11.98 -42.02 24.41
N MET A 424 11.19 -41.02 24.04
CA MET A 424 10.81 -39.90 24.88
C MET A 424 9.91 -40.35 26.04
N THR A 425 10.46 -40.35 27.25
CA THR A 425 9.82 -40.91 28.47
C THR A 425 8.82 -39.97 29.14
N THR A 426 8.80 -38.69 28.76
CA THR A 426 7.88 -37.66 29.27
C THR A 426 7.48 -36.72 28.12
N PRO A 427 6.18 -36.35 27.99
CA PRO A 427 5.77 -35.34 27.01
C PRO A 427 6.33 -33.97 27.39
N ILE A 428 6.41 -33.05 26.42
CA ILE A 428 6.78 -31.65 26.68
C ILE A 428 5.60 -30.94 27.36
N ASP A 429 5.84 -30.35 28.54
CA ASP A 429 4.85 -29.68 29.36
C ASP A 429 5.03 -28.14 29.44
N TYR A 430 6.08 -27.60 28.81
CA TYR A 430 6.32 -26.16 28.66
C TYR A 430 6.98 -25.84 27.31
N VAL A 431 6.43 -24.86 26.58
CA VAL A 431 7.02 -24.33 25.33
C VAL A 431 7.13 -22.81 25.42
N LEU A 432 8.36 -22.31 25.26
CA LEU A 432 8.65 -20.90 25.02
C LEU A 432 9.09 -20.73 23.57
N CYS A 433 8.52 -19.76 22.86
CA CYS A 433 9.03 -19.29 21.58
C CYS A 433 9.32 -17.78 21.64
N VAL A 434 10.55 -17.38 21.30
CA VAL A 434 10.99 -15.97 21.24
C VAL A 434 11.67 -15.72 19.90
N GLY A 435 11.31 -14.65 19.17
CA GLY A 435 11.98 -14.36 17.91
C GLY A 435 11.64 -13.01 17.27
N HIS A 436 12.45 -12.61 16.29
CA HIS A 436 12.11 -11.60 15.29
C HIS A 436 11.80 -12.28 13.96
N PHE A 437 10.57 -12.76 13.80
CA PHE A 437 10.14 -13.47 12.60
C PHE A 437 9.47 -12.53 11.58
N LEU A 438 9.62 -12.84 10.28
CA LEU A 438 8.93 -12.13 9.19
C LEU A 438 7.50 -12.69 9.05
N GLY A 439 6.57 -11.97 8.42
CA GLY A 439 5.14 -12.35 8.45
C GLY A 439 4.76 -13.71 7.83
N LYS A 440 5.67 -14.37 7.09
CA LYS A 440 5.53 -15.76 6.59
C LYS A 440 6.26 -16.82 7.44
N ASP A 441 6.89 -16.39 8.53
CA ASP A 441 7.59 -17.20 9.54
C ASP A 441 6.92 -17.08 10.94
N GLU A 442 5.83 -16.31 11.04
CA GLU A 442 5.01 -16.20 12.25
C GLU A 442 4.03 -17.38 12.40
N ASP A 443 4.07 -18.33 11.46
CA ASP A 443 3.42 -19.66 11.56
C ASP A 443 3.91 -20.41 12.81
N VAL A 444 5.17 -20.22 13.18
CA VAL A 444 5.80 -20.67 14.43
C VAL A 444 5.01 -20.28 15.69
N TYR A 445 4.44 -19.06 15.74
CA TYR A 445 3.72 -18.57 16.92
C TYR A 445 2.31 -19.14 17.04
N THR A 446 1.74 -19.62 15.94
CA THR A 446 0.45 -20.30 15.90
C THR A 446 0.56 -21.82 15.99
N PHE A 447 1.73 -22.40 15.74
CA PHE A 447 1.93 -23.86 15.64
C PHE A 447 1.55 -24.65 16.90
N PHE A 448 1.76 -24.07 18.09
CA PHE A 448 1.40 -24.69 19.38
C PHE A 448 0.13 -24.10 20.00
N GLU A 449 -0.59 -23.24 19.28
CA GLU A 449 -1.91 -22.81 19.74
C GLU A 449 -2.93 -23.91 19.44
N PRO A 450 -3.74 -24.36 20.42
CA PRO A 450 -4.87 -25.22 20.10
C PRO A 450 -5.84 -24.44 19.20
N GLU A 451 -6.37 -25.08 18.16
CA GLU A 451 -7.42 -24.48 17.33
C GLU A 451 -8.58 -24.05 18.22
N LEU A 452 -8.71 -22.74 18.46
CA LEU A 452 -9.89 -22.18 19.10
C LEU A 452 -11.09 -22.54 18.22
N PRO A 453 -12.15 -23.18 18.77
CA PRO A 453 -13.28 -23.61 17.97
C PRO A 453 -13.87 -22.38 17.28
N SER A 454 -13.81 -22.37 15.95
CA SER A 454 -14.08 -21.17 15.15
C SER A 454 -15.39 -20.52 15.55
N ASP A 455 -15.39 -19.22 15.80
CA ASP A 455 -16.58 -18.43 16.13
C ASP A 455 -17.49 -18.23 14.90
N ALA A 456 -17.99 -19.35 14.38
CA ALA A 456 -19.06 -19.47 13.39
C ALA A 456 -20.44 -19.08 13.97
N ASN A 457 -20.44 -18.15 14.92
CA ASN A 457 -21.58 -17.46 15.50
C ASN A 457 -21.28 -15.96 15.53
N MET A 458 -21.00 -15.37 14.36
CA MET A 458 -21.25 -13.94 14.16
C MET A 458 -22.71 -13.66 14.55
N ALA A 459 -22.90 -13.10 15.74
CA ALA A 459 -24.20 -12.65 16.19
C ALA A 459 -24.74 -11.66 15.15
N LYS A 460 -25.88 -11.99 14.55
CA LYS A 460 -26.57 -11.07 13.63
C LYS A 460 -27.07 -9.88 14.43
N CYS A 461 -26.24 -8.85 14.57
CA CYS A 461 -26.63 -7.56 15.10
C CYS A 461 -27.86 -7.08 14.32
N LYS A 462 -29.01 -7.07 15.00
CA LYS A 462 -30.20 -6.42 14.47
C LYS A 462 -29.88 -4.94 14.28
N PRO A 463 -30.27 -4.29 13.17
CA PRO A 463 -30.16 -2.85 13.06
C PRO A 463 -30.95 -2.22 14.21
N ILE A 464 -30.32 -1.28 14.92
CA ILE A 464 -30.97 -0.50 15.97
C ILE A 464 -31.81 0.58 15.30
N ASP A 465 -33.06 0.76 15.76
CA ASP A 465 -33.99 1.74 15.19
C ASP A 465 -33.45 3.18 15.26
N ALA A 466 -33.53 3.90 14.14
CA ALA A 466 -33.31 5.34 14.12
C ALA A 466 -34.50 6.08 14.77
N PRO A 467 -34.25 7.15 15.56
CA PRO A 467 -35.32 7.88 16.25
C PRO A 467 -36.22 8.63 15.24
N LYS A 468 -37.52 8.36 15.29
CA LYS A 468 -38.52 8.97 14.41
C LYS A 468 -38.93 10.36 14.90
N LEU A 469 -38.70 11.38 14.09
CA LEU A 469 -39.41 12.66 14.22
C LEU A 469 -40.88 12.49 13.76
N PRO A 470 -41.85 13.15 14.41
CA PRO A 470 -43.27 13.00 14.08
C PRO A 470 -43.68 13.89 12.90
N THR A 471 -44.35 13.31 11.90
CA THR A 471 -45.06 14.03 10.84
C THR A 471 -46.54 13.72 10.83
N GLU A 472 -47.35 14.66 10.35
CA GLU A 472 -48.80 14.69 10.60
C GLU A 472 -49.64 13.72 9.75
N LYS A 473 -50.87 13.48 10.21
CA LYS A 473 -51.86 12.59 9.58
C LYS A 473 -52.46 13.23 8.33
N LYS A 474 -52.61 12.44 7.25
CA LYS A 474 -53.76 12.54 6.33
C LYS A 474 -54.09 11.18 5.71
N ALA A 475 -55.36 10.99 5.34
CA ALA A 475 -55.95 9.68 5.03
C ALA A 475 -55.97 9.37 3.51
N PRO A 476 -56.04 8.08 3.11
CA PRO A 476 -56.00 7.66 1.71
C PRO A 476 -57.37 7.73 1.00
N SER A 477 -57.35 7.89 -0.32
CA SER A 477 -58.50 7.75 -1.23
C SER A 477 -58.28 6.58 -2.22
N LYS A 478 -59.32 6.22 -3.00
CA LYS A 478 -59.46 4.89 -3.63
C LYS A 478 -59.13 4.86 -5.13
N LEU A 479 -58.65 3.69 -5.57
CA LEU A 479 -58.93 2.92 -6.81
C LEU A 479 -60.01 3.48 -7.78
N PRO A 480 -59.91 3.23 -9.12
CA PRO A 480 -59.66 1.88 -9.69
C PRO A 480 -58.80 1.80 -10.97
N ALA A 481 -58.73 0.59 -11.55
CA ALA A 481 -57.92 0.23 -12.71
C ALA A 481 -58.76 -0.05 -13.99
N THR A 482 -58.10 -0.08 -15.15
CA THR A 482 -58.63 -0.55 -16.44
C THR A 482 -57.70 -1.59 -17.09
N LYS A 483 -58.24 -2.43 -17.98
CA LYS A 483 -57.53 -3.53 -18.65
C LYS A 483 -57.45 -3.32 -20.16
N SER A 484 -56.34 -3.69 -20.79
CA SER A 484 -56.34 -4.21 -22.15
C SER A 484 -55.11 -5.09 -22.43
N GLY A 485 -55.31 -6.09 -23.28
CA GLY A 485 -54.31 -6.89 -23.99
C GLY A 485 -54.88 -7.20 -25.38
N PRO A 486 -54.49 -8.28 -26.10
CA PRO A 486 -53.61 -9.38 -25.67
C PRO A 486 -52.62 -9.89 -26.76
N LYS A 487 -51.89 -10.99 -26.44
CA LYS A 487 -51.08 -11.85 -27.36
C LYS A 487 -49.78 -11.18 -27.87
N SER A 488 -48.64 -11.86 -27.98
CA SER A 488 -48.25 -13.27 -27.71
C SER A 488 -46.70 -13.33 -27.58
N SER A 489 -46.00 -14.43 -27.24
CA SER A 489 -46.33 -15.86 -27.33
C SER A 489 -45.74 -16.72 -26.18
N GLN A 490 -44.83 -17.65 -26.52
CA GLN A 490 -44.20 -18.76 -25.77
C GLN A 490 -42.79 -18.97 -26.40
N THR A 491 -41.80 -19.72 -25.89
CA THR A 491 -41.79 -21.01 -25.15
C THR A 491 -40.69 -21.09 -24.07
N LYS A 492 -40.53 -22.26 -23.42
CA LYS A 492 -39.65 -22.52 -22.25
C LYS A 492 -39.00 -23.92 -22.30
N THR A 493 -37.77 -24.04 -21.75
CA THR A 493 -37.16 -25.25 -21.09
C THR A 493 -36.93 -26.53 -21.92
N PRO A 494 -36.19 -27.58 -21.44
CA PRO A 494 -35.28 -27.72 -20.28
C PRO A 494 -33.86 -28.31 -20.62
N LYS A 495 -33.05 -28.62 -19.59
CA LYS A 495 -31.86 -29.51 -19.65
C LYS A 495 -32.22 -31.01 -19.79
N PRO A 496 -31.28 -31.86 -20.25
CA PRO A 496 -31.13 -33.23 -19.75
C PRO A 496 -29.70 -33.54 -19.23
N SER A 497 -29.55 -34.70 -18.58
CA SER A 497 -28.28 -35.29 -18.09
C SER A 497 -28.03 -36.68 -18.72
N PRO A 498 -26.78 -37.20 -18.77
CA PRO A 498 -26.42 -38.30 -19.68
C PRO A 498 -26.28 -39.69 -19.02
N ALA A 499 -26.56 -40.75 -19.81
CA ALA A 499 -26.05 -42.13 -19.71
C ALA A 499 -26.55 -42.94 -20.95
N PRO A 500 -26.08 -44.18 -21.21
CA PRO A 500 -24.68 -44.54 -21.51
C PRO A 500 -24.58 -45.48 -22.73
N ASP A 501 -23.38 -45.73 -23.27
CA ASP A 501 -23.11 -47.04 -23.91
C ASP A 501 -21.61 -47.46 -23.90
N LYS A 502 -21.32 -48.72 -24.22
CA LYS A 502 -20.02 -49.40 -23.99
C LYS A 502 -19.50 -50.15 -25.22
N ARG A 503 -18.17 -50.11 -25.44
CA ARG A 503 -17.23 -51.25 -25.70
C ARG A 503 -15.86 -50.69 -26.18
N THR A 504 -14.75 -50.86 -25.44
CA THR A 504 -13.78 -51.99 -25.46
C THR A 504 -13.16 -52.25 -26.86
N VAL A 505 -11.85 -52.40 -27.07
CA VAL A 505 -10.70 -52.70 -26.18
C VAL A 505 -9.39 -52.19 -26.90
N ASN A 506 -8.16 -52.04 -26.37
CA ASN A 506 -7.44 -52.68 -25.26
C ASN A 506 -6.22 -51.85 -24.73
N ASN A 507 -5.52 -52.41 -23.72
CA ASN A 507 -4.06 -52.44 -23.41
C ASN A 507 -3.06 -51.62 -24.28
N HIS A 508 -1.96 -51.04 -23.74
CA HIS A 508 -1.19 -51.25 -22.48
C HIS A 508 -0.41 -49.94 -22.10
N SER A 509 0.25 -49.73 -20.95
CA SER A 509 0.36 -50.48 -19.67
C SER A 509 0.90 -49.61 -18.51
N SER A 510 0.20 -49.62 -17.37
CA SER A 510 0.70 -49.53 -15.96
C SER A 510 1.97 -48.75 -15.56
N GLY A 511 1.77 -47.71 -14.73
CA GLY A 511 2.72 -47.17 -13.76
C GLY A 511 1.95 -46.53 -12.58
N SER A 512 2.37 -46.72 -11.33
CA SER A 512 1.50 -46.45 -10.15
C SER A 512 1.55 -45.01 -9.64
N SER A 513 0.40 -44.31 -9.66
CA SER A 513 0.21 -43.06 -8.91
C SER A 513 -0.10 -43.35 -7.43
N TRP A 514 0.85 -43.03 -6.55
CA TRP A 514 0.65 -43.11 -5.11
C TRP A 514 -0.01 -41.84 -4.57
N ARG A 515 -1.35 -41.83 -4.48
CA ARG A 515 -2.02 -40.91 -3.55
C ARG A 515 -1.71 -41.36 -2.13
N ALA A 516 -1.06 -40.51 -1.33
CA ALA A 516 -0.97 -40.75 0.11
C ALA A 516 -2.39 -40.77 0.71
N SER A 517 -2.72 -41.82 1.46
CA SER A 517 -4.01 -41.94 2.14
C SER A 517 -4.22 -40.78 3.12
N PRO A 518 -5.44 -40.21 3.25
CA PRO A 518 -5.74 -39.20 4.27
C PRO A 518 -5.42 -39.67 5.71
N GLU A 519 -5.40 -40.98 5.93
CA GLU A 519 -5.00 -41.62 7.18
C GLU A 519 -3.52 -41.37 7.50
N LYS A 520 -2.59 -41.42 6.52
CA LYS A 520 -1.16 -41.19 6.78
C LYS A 520 -0.82 -39.75 7.15
N VAL A 521 -1.61 -38.78 6.68
CA VAL A 521 -1.49 -37.38 7.11
C VAL A 521 -1.99 -37.26 8.55
N LYS A 522 -3.17 -37.82 8.85
CA LYS A 522 -3.75 -37.85 10.19
C LYS A 522 -2.95 -38.65 11.22
N GLU A 523 -2.17 -39.64 10.80
CA GLU A 523 -1.23 -40.36 11.65
C GLU A 523 -0.02 -39.49 12.03
N LYS A 524 0.51 -38.69 11.10
CA LYS A 524 1.57 -37.72 11.42
C LYS A 524 1.07 -36.59 12.32
N GLU A 525 -0.08 -36.00 12.01
CA GLU A 525 -0.74 -34.99 12.86
C GLU A 525 -0.96 -35.53 14.29
N LYS A 526 -1.46 -36.77 14.43
CA LYS A 526 -1.60 -37.44 15.73
C LYS A 526 -0.28 -37.71 16.43
N MET A 527 0.80 -38.05 15.71
CA MET A 527 2.10 -38.25 16.33
C MET A 527 2.62 -36.96 16.97
N ALA A 528 2.63 -35.84 16.25
CA ALA A 528 3.05 -34.55 16.80
C ALA A 528 2.25 -34.14 18.05
N TRP A 529 0.93 -34.37 18.06
CA TRP A 529 0.06 -34.04 19.18
C TRP A 529 0.17 -35.03 20.36
N SER A 530 0.67 -36.25 20.15
CA SER A 530 0.88 -37.25 21.23
C SER A 530 2.08 -36.96 22.14
N VAL A 531 2.86 -35.92 21.82
CA VAL A 531 4.19 -35.61 22.39
C VAL A 531 4.14 -34.38 23.32
N LEU A 532 3.00 -33.69 23.36
CA LEU A 532 2.78 -32.42 24.06
C LEU A 532 1.68 -32.60 25.14
N ASP A 533 1.99 -32.34 26.41
CA ASP A 533 0.99 -32.15 27.49
C ASP A 533 0.86 -30.65 27.80
N LEU A 534 0.69 -29.87 26.73
CA LEU A 534 0.53 -28.42 26.80
C LEU A 534 -0.87 -28.06 27.28
N LYS A 535 -0.98 -27.82 28.59
CA LYS A 535 -2.02 -26.92 29.11
C LYS A 535 -1.82 -25.56 28.44
N GLY A 536 -2.88 -24.96 27.89
CA GLY A 536 -2.78 -23.77 27.01
C GLY A 536 -2.08 -22.54 27.63
N ASP A 537 -2.00 -22.52 28.97
CA ASP A 537 -1.27 -21.59 29.82
C ASP A 537 0.27 -21.75 29.80
N ASN A 538 0.80 -22.92 29.43
CA ASN A 538 2.23 -23.21 29.40
C ASN A 538 2.89 -22.94 28.02
N TYR A 539 2.17 -22.27 27.10
CA TYR A 539 2.71 -21.81 25.83
C TYR A 539 2.86 -20.28 25.78
N PHE A 540 4.11 -19.83 25.65
CA PHE A 540 4.50 -18.43 25.56
C PHE A 540 5.12 -18.13 24.19
N SER A 541 4.38 -17.51 23.28
CA SER A 541 4.90 -16.96 22.03
C SER A 541 5.20 -15.46 22.18
N CYS A 542 6.44 -15.06 21.84
CA CYS A 542 6.97 -13.72 22.08
C CYS A 542 7.64 -13.15 20.82
N ALA A 543 7.18 -11.99 20.36
CA ALA A 543 7.84 -11.25 19.28
C ALA A 543 8.81 -10.20 19.82
N VAL A 544 10.00 -10.09 19.21
CA VAL A 544 11.06 -9.16 19.61
C VAL A 544 11.06 -7.95 18.68
N GLY A 545 10.84 -6.75 19.24
CA GLY A 545 10.82 -5.48 18.50
C GLY A 545 9.72 -5.36 17.42
N ARG A 546 8.72 -6.26 17.43
CA ARG A 546 7.65 -6.36 16.42
C ARG A 546 6.26 -6.24 17.04
N LYS A 547 5.76 -5.00 17.12
CA LYS A 547 4.38 -4.66 17.55
C LYS A 547 3.27 -5.24 16.68
N ARG A 548 3.58 -5.63 15.43
CA ARG A 548 2.66 -6.33 14.52
C ARG A 548 3.14 -7.76 14.36
N THR A 549 2.40 -8.70 14.92
CA THR A 549 2.75 -10.12 15.00
C THR A 549 1.52 -10.97 15.32
N SER A 550 1.61 -12.30 15.17
CA SER A 550 0.67 -13.27 15.77
C SER A 550 1.08 -13.76 17.16
N ALA A 551 2.25 -13.38 17.68
CA ALA A 551 2.69 -13.77 19.02
C ALA A 551 1.76 -13.23 20.13
N ARG A 552 1.59 -14.02 21.20
CA ARG A 552 0.78 -13.65 22.39
C ARG A 552 1.36 -12.50 23.20
N TYR A 553 2.69 -12.35 23.16
CA TYR A 553 3.43 -11.39 23.97
C TYR A 553 4.50 -10.66 23.15
N LEU A 554 4.99 -9.56 23.71
CA LEU A 554 6.07 -8.74 23.15
C LEU A 554 7.26 -8.62 24.10
N LEU A 555 8.47 -8.57 23.53
CA LEU A 555 9.71 -8.11 24.16
C LEU A 555 10.28 -6.96 23.33
N GLY A 556 10.87 -5.96 23.97
CA GLY A 556 11.27 -4.69 23.33
C GLY A 556 12.51 -4.85 22.44
N SER A 557 13.61 -5.35 23.02
CA SER A 557 14.90 -5.50 22.35
C SER A 557 15.55 -6.89 22.53
N SER A 558 16.73 -7.07 21.93
CA SER A 558 17.59 -8.24 22.16
C SER A 558 18.04 -8.33 23.63
N ASP A 559 18.22 -7.18 24.29
CA ASP A 559 18.64 -7.07 25.69
C ASP A 559 17.56 -7.58 26.66
N ASP A 560 16.28 -7.34 26.35
CA ASP A 560 15.16 -7.93 27.09
C ASP A 560 15.17 -9.47 27.01
N VAL A 561 15.54 -10.02 25.84
CA VAL A 561 15.69 -11.47 25.64
C VAL A 561 16.88 -12.01 26.43
N VAL A 562 18.03 -11.33 26.40
CA VAL A 562 19.23 -11.67 27.19
C VAL A 562 18.91 -11.65 28.68
N SER A 563 18.25 -10.59 29.17
CA SER A 563 17.78 -10.45 30.55
C SER A 563 16.81 -11.58 30.94
N PHE A 564 15.83 -11.89 30.11
CA PHE A 564 14.87 -12.96 30.36
C PHE A 564 15.53 -14.35 30.37
N LEU A 565 16.43 -14.64 29.43
CA LEU A 565 17.20 -15.89 29.40
C LEU A 565 18.17 -15.98 30.60
N SER A 566 18.74 -14.87 31.05
CA SER A 566 19.52 -14.79 32.29
C SER A 566 18.70 -15.20 33.51
N ARG A 567 17.42 -14.80 33.58
CA ARG A 567 16.51 -15.16 34.67
C ARG A 567 16.13 -16.65 34.66
N LEU A 568 15.98 -17.25 33.48
CA LEU A 568 15.75 -18.69 33.32
C LEU A 568 17.00 -19.50 33.72
N ALA A 569 18.18 -19.09 33.25
CA ALA A 569 19.47 -19.72 33.54
C ALA A 569 19.91 -19.60 35.01
N LYS A 570 19.36 -18.65 35.77
CA LYS A 570 19.58 -18.49 37.22
C LYS A 570 18.68 -19.37 38.09
N GLY A 571 17.73 -20.09 37.49
CA GLY A 571 16.82 -21.01 38.21
C GLY A 571 16.97 -22.49 37.82
N THR A 572 17.76 -22.80 36.78
CA THR A 572 18.27 -24.15 36.47
C THR A 572 19.44 -24.52 37.37
#